data_AF-A0A0C2YYA8-F1
#
_entry.id   AF-A0A0C2YYA8-F1
#
_cell.length_a   1.000
_cell.length_b   1.000
_cell.length_c   1.000
_cell.angle_alpha   90.00
_cell.angle_beta   90.00
_cell.angle_gamma   90.00
#
_symmetry.space_group_name_H-M   'P 1'
#
loop_
_entity.id
_entity.type
_entity.pdbx_description
1 polymer ?
#
loop_
_entity_poly.entity_id
_entity_poly.type
_entity_poly.pdbx_seq_one_letter_code
_entity_poly.pdbx_strand_id
1 'polypeptide(L)'
;MYTLPPPLHHVNDPATFIGATVNKAVVKNFGCLTRLYLKADQERQHGYIKDGLYAGAEVAVTIYTATVHWLESQNRPLSYKHNTKLLILALKRLKEVYSMKGCLNQSQHEELALIKQAYNIPHKCLSCVKCLLLTQHAFKEAGIEFFGTYDKLLPCYDIEPVEKVTDVMFDQELEPLQIETVQKETIHPRKSYKINLSCVDILLFSAYKWNITQPSLVTDNKDVLDSTTSNKYWIDVQFCWGNFDLHDIKQYTHTKFLDYVSDSMSIYPSPTGV
;
A
#
# COMPACT_ATOMS: atom_id res chain seq x y z
N MET A 1 -3.72 10.52 -17.81
CA MET A 1 -3.14 11.28 -18.93
C MET A 1 -2.56 12.54 -18.31
N TYR A 2 -1.25 12.59 -18.04
CA TYR A 2 -0.65 13.74 -17.37
C TYR A 2 -0.25 14.78 -18.43
N THR A 3 -1.05 15.82 -18.56
CA THR A 3 -0.68 17.04 -19.28
C THR A 3 0.29 17.84 -18.43
N LEU A 4 1.44 18.20 -19.01
CA LEU A 4 2.43 19.08 -18.39
C LEU A 4 1.76 20.40 -17.96
N PRO A 5 2.12 20.98 -16.80
CA PRO A 5 1.59 22.27 -16.37
C PRO A 5 2.06 23.41 -17.30
N PRO A 6 1.20 24.34 -17.73
CA PRO A 6 1.62 25.55 -18.44
C PRO A 6 2.34 26.49 -17.45
N PRO A 7 3.58 26.98 -17.74
CA PRO A 7 3.98 27.62 -19.00
C PRO A 7 5.23 26.97 -19.65
N LEU A 8 5.31 25.64 -19.68
CA LEU A 8 6.49 24.90 -20.17
C LEU A 8 6.71 24.92 -21.71
N HIS A 9 5.95 25.71 -22.47
CA HIS A 9 6.05 25.80 -23.94
C HIS A 9 7.37 26.40 -24.47
N HIS A 10 8.29 26.85 -23.61
CA HIS A 10 9.50 27.57 -24.04
C HIS A 10 10.84 26.87 -23.81
N VAL A 11 10.86 25.59 -23.41
CA VAL A 11 12.11 24.81 -23.36
C VAL A 11 12.03 23.68 -24.38
N ASN A 12 12.56 23.96 -25.58
CA ASN A 12 12.88 23.02 -26.66
C ASN A 12 12.06 21.72 -26.65
N ASP A 13 10.87 21.82 -27.25
CA ASP A 13 9.95 20.72 -27.50
C ASP A 13 10.71 19.54 -28.16
N PRO A 14 10.61 18.30 -27.67
CA PRO A 14 11.20 17.14 -28.33
C PRO A 14 10.68 16.97 -29.78
N ALA A 15 9.54 17.58 -30.12
CA ALA A 15 9.02 17.68 -31.49
C ALA A 15 9.92 18.49 -32.46
N THR A 16 10.89 19.28 -31.97
CA THR A 16 11.79 20.08 -32.83
C THR A 16 12.86 19.26 -33.55
N PHE A 17 12.95 17.95 -33.34
CA PHE A 17 13.97 17.06 -33.94
C PHE A 17 13.40 16.03 -34.93
N ILE A 18 12.31 16.34 -35.63
CA ILE A 18 11.92 15.56 -36.81
C ILE A 18 12.95 15.82 -37.93
N GLY A 19 13.95 14.94 -38.02
CA GLY A 19 14.88 14.87 -39.16
C GLY A 19 16.30 15.43 -38.95
N ALA A 20 16.67 15.90 -37.75
CA ALA A 20 18.05 16.33 -37.46
C ALA A 20 18.84 15.24 -36.72
N THR A 21 20.06 14.97 -37.19
CA THR A 21 20.98 13.95 -36.68
C THR A 21 21.06 13.97 -35.15
N VAL A 22 20.69 12.86 -34.50
CA VAL A 22 20.62 12.71 -33.04
C VAL A 22 22.03 12.84 -32.44
N ASN A 23 22.42 14.08 -32.11
CA ASN A 23 23.69 14.39 -31.47
C ASN A 23 23.57 14.32 -29.94
N LYS A 24 24.71 14.25 -29.25
CA LYS A 24 24.86 14.34 -27.76
C LYS A 24 24.10 15.52 -27.11
N ALA A 25 23.63 16.48 -27.89
CA ALA A 25 22.75 17.58 -27.46
C ALA A 25 21.38 17.12 -26.96
N VAL A 26 20.80 16.05 -27.54
CA VAL A 26 19.50 15.51 -27.14
C VAL A 26 19.55 14.97 -25.69
N VAL A 27 20.63 14.28 -25.32
CA VAL A 27 20.86 13.77 -23.95
C VAL A 27 20.98 14.91 -22.92
N LYS A 28 21.59 16.04 -23.29
CA LYS A 28 21.66 17.23 -22.41
C LYS A 28 20.29 17.87 -22.18
N ASN A 29 19.40 17.84 -23.18
CA ASN A 29 18.02 18.31 -23.04
C ASN A 29 17.21 17.42 -22.08
N PHE A 30 17.41 16.09 -22.11
CA PHE A 30 16.75 15.17 -21.18
C PHE A 30 17.04 15.50 -19.71
N GLY A 31 18.32 15.64 -19.34
CA GLY A 31 18.67 15.98 -17.96
C GLY A 31 18.14 17.35 -17.52
N CYS A 32 17.97 18.30 -18.45
CA CYS A 32 17.35 19.58 -18.16
C CYS A 32 15.85 19.46 -17.89
N LEU A 33 15.14 18.73 -18.75
CA LEU A 33 13.70 18.50 -18.61
C LEU A 33 13.38 17.71 -17.34
N THR A 34 14.18 16.70 -16.99
CA THR A 34 14.06 15.98 -15.71
C THR A 34 14.15 16.93 -14.52
N ARG A 35 15.15 17.84 -14.49
CA ARG A 35 15.29 18.81 -13.41
C ARG A 35 14.13 19.80 -13.34
N LEU A 36 13.65 20.28 -14.49
CA LEU A 36 12.49 21.17 -14.57
C LEU A 36 11.23 20.47 -14.05
N TYR A 37 11.00 19.22 -14.44
CA TYR A 37 9.89 18.41 -13.94
C TYR A 37 9.97 18.25 -12.43
N LEU A 38 11.12 17.84 -11.89
CA LEU A 38 11.27 17.63 -10.44
C LEU A 38 11.09 18.93 -9.65
N LYS A 39 11.58 20.06 -10.16
CA LYS A 39 11.37 21.36 -9.52
C LYS A 39 9.89 21.75 -9.51
N ALA A 40 9.19 21.60 -10.65
CA ALA A 40 7.76 21.88 -10.74
C ALA A 40 6.94 20.94 -9.85
N ASP A 41 7.33 19.67 -9.73
CA ASP A 41 6.65 18.71 -8.86
C ASP A 41 6.86 19.02 -7.37
N GLN A 42 8.07 19.44 -6.98
CA GLN A 42 8.36 19.93 -5.62
C GLN A 42 7.50 21.15 -5.27
N GLU A 43 7.40 22.13 -6.17
CA GLU A 43 6.55 23.31 -5.97
C GLU A 43 5.07 22.92 -5.84
N ARG A 44 4.59 21.97 -6.67
CA ARG A 44 3.23 21.42 -6.60
C ARG A 44 2.94 20.74 -5.27
N GLN A 45 3.85 19.88 -4.80
CA GLN A 45 3.70 19.18 -3.51
C GLN A 45 3.74 20.16 -2.34
N HIS A 46 4.64 21.15 -2.37
CA HIS A 46 4.70 22.20 -1.37
C HIS A 46 3.40 23.03 -1.33
N GLY A 47 2.85 23.37 -2.49
CA GLY A 47 1.54 24.01 -2.62
C GLY A 47 0.43 23.18 -1.98
N TYR A 48 0.39 21.87 -2.22
CA TYR A 48 -0.61 20.98 -1.61
C TYR A 48 -0.53 20.94 -0.07
N ILE A 49 0.68 20.87 0.49
CA ILE A 49 0.87 20.86 1.94
C ILE A 49 0.41 22.19 2.56
N LYS A 50 0.64 23.30 1.85
CA LYS A 50 0.29 24.65 2.31
C LYS A 50 -1.21 24.95 2.18
N ASP A 51 -1.80 24.64 1.03
CA ASP A 51 -3.16 25.02 0.67
C ASP A 51 -4.20 23.97 1.13
N GLY A 52 -3.76 22.76 1.47
CA GLY A 52 -4.60 21.67 1.94
C GLY A 52 -5.28 20.89 0.81
N LEU A 53 -6.30 20.09 1.17
CA LEU A 53 -7.02 19.28 0.19
C LEU A 53 -7.76 20.15 -0.83
N TYR A 54 -7.48 19.92 -2.12
CA TYR A 54 -8.21 20.59 -3.20
C TYR A 54 -9.68 20.15 -3.33
N ALA A 55 -10.04 19.00 -2.74
CA ALA A 55 -11.41 18.50 -2.69
C ALA A 55 -12.06 18.84 -1.34
N GLY A 56 -13.22 19.49 -1.37
CA GLY A 56 -14.01 19.77 -0.17
C GLY A 56 -14.55 18.49 0.47
N ALA A 57 -14.79 18.53 1.79
CA ALA A 57 -15.30 17.40 2.55
C ALA A 57 -16.61 16.82 1.98
N GLU A 58 -17.50 17.68 1.46
CA GLU A 58 -18.77 17.27 0.86
C GLU A 58 -18.58 16.39 -0.38
N VAL A 59 -17.58 16.72 -1.22
CA VAL A 59 -17.25 15.92 -2.41
C VAL A 59 -16.67 14.57 -1.98
N ALA A 60 -15.81 14.55 -0.97
CA ALA A 60 -15.24 13.32 -0.44
C ALA A 60 -16.32 12.38 0.13
N VAL A 61 -17.29 12.92 0.89
CA VAL A 61 -18.43 12.15 1.40
C VAL A 61 -19.27 11.59 0.25
N THR A 62 -19.54 12.39 -0.77
CA THR A 62 -20.32 11.96 -1.94
C THR A 62 -19.64 10.81 -2.68
N ILE A 63 -18.32 10.91 -2.93
CA ILE A 63 -17.53 9.85 -3.55
C ILE A 63 -17.60 8.59 -2.69
N TYR A 64 -17.34 8.71 -1.38
CA TYR A 64 -17.36 7.58 -0.45
C TYR A 64 -18.72 6.86 -0.44
N THR A 65 -19.82 7.60 -0.29
CA THR A 65 -21.17 7.02 -0.27
C THR A 65 -21.51 6.34 -1.60
N ALA A 66 -21.15 6.94 -2.74
CA ALA A 66 -21.35 6.33 -4.06
C ALA A 66 -20.54 5.04 -4.22
N THR A 67 -19.29 5.01 -3.75
CA THR A 67 -18.45 3.81 -3.79
C THR A 67 -19.00 2.69 -2.92
N VAL A 68 -19.47 3.00 -1.70
CA VAL A 68 -20.07 2.01 -0.80
C VAL A 68 -21.32 1.39 -1.43
N HIS A 69 -22.24 2.21 -1.94
CA HIS A 69 -23.44 1.70 -2.61
C HIS A 69 -23.11 0.86 -3.85
N TRP A 70 -22.10 1.25 -4.62
CA TRP A 70 -21.64 0.44 -5.75
C TRP A 70 -21.09 -0.91 -5.28
N LEU A 71 -20.24 -0.94 -4.25
CA LEU A 71 -19.68 -2.18 -3.71
C LEU A 71 -20.75 -3.11 -3.13
N GLU A 72 -21.74 -2.59 -2.41
CA GLU A 72 -22.87 -3.37 -1.88
C GLU A 72 -23.68 -4.04 -3.00
N SER A 73 -23.75 -3.43 -4.19
CA SER A 73 -24.40 -4.02 -5.36
C SER A 73 -23.58 -5.16 -6.00
N GLN A 74 -22.28 -5.24 -5.72
CA GLN A 74 -21.38 -6.27 -6.26
C GLN A 74 -21.40 -7.52 -5.34
N ASN A 75 -22.32 -8.45 -5.58
CA ASN A 75 -22.36 -9.75 -4.89
C ASN A 75 -21.22 -10.67 -5.37
N ARG A 76 -19.96 -10.38 -4.99
CA ARG A 76 -18.77 -11.13 -5.43
C ARG A 76 -18.37 -12.22 -4.43
N PRO A 77 -18.35 -13.51 -4.82
CA PRO A 77 -17.86 -14.58 -3.97
C PRO A 77 -16.33 -14.56 -3.89
N LEU A 78 -15.78 -14.27 -2.70
CA LEU A 78 -14.35 -14.36 -2.37
C LEU A 78 -13.98 -15.80 -1.99
N SER A 79 -13.99 -16.72 -2.95
CA SER A 79 -13.48 -18.08 -2.72
C SER A 79 -12.48 -18.46 -3.79
N TYR A 80 -11.20 -18.22 -3.51
CA TYR A 80 -10.11 -18.67 -4.37
C TYR A 80 -9.23 -19.72 -3.67
N LYS A 81 -9.06 -20.88 -4.32
CA LYS A 81 -8.36 -22.07 -3.78
C LYS A 81 -6.89 -22.22 -4.23
N HIS A 82 -6.29 -21.24 -4.93
CA HIS A 82 -5.02 -21.45 -5.64
C HIS A 82 -3.93 -20.37 -5.44
N ASN A 83 -3.61 -20.02 -4.19
CA ASN A 83 -2.60 -19.01 -3.85
C ASN A 83 -1.20 -19.32 -4.45
N THR A 84 -0.76 -20.58 -4.46
CA THR A 84 0.57 -20.95 -4.99
C THR A 84 0.70 -20.75 -6.51
N LYS A 85 -0.39 -20.88 -7.27
CA LYS A 85 -0.36 -20.68 -8.73
C LYS A 85 -0.27 -19.20 -9.09
N LEU A 86 -0.89 -18.32 -8.29
CA LEU A 86 -0.81 -16.88 -8.44
C LEU A 86 0.61 -16.38 -8.15
N LEU A 87 1.22 -16.83 -7.05
CA LEU A 87 2.64 -16.58 -6.73
C LEU A 87 3.57 -16.95 -7.89
N ILE A 88 3.38 -18.12 -8.50
CA ILE A 88 4.22 -18.56 -9.63
C ILE A 88 4.05 -17.66 -10.86
N LEU A 89 2.82 -17.19 -11.15
CA LEU A 89 2.53 -16.28 -12.26
C LEU A 89 3.15 -14.90 -12.02
N ALA A 90 3.05 -14.39 -10.80
CA ALA A 90 3.61 -13.13 -10.34
C ALA A 90 5.14 -13.10 -10.54
N LEU A 91 5.82 -14.12 -10.01
CA LEU A 91 7.27 -14.28 -10.12
C LEU A 91 7.74 -14.47 -11.57
N LYS A 92 6.92 -15.12 -12.40
CA LYS A 92 7.24 -15.34 -13.82
C LYS A 92 7.24 -14.01 -14.58
N ARG A 93 6.24 -13.15 -14.36
CA ARG A 93 6.18 -11.80 -14.96
C ARG A 93 7.40 -10.96 -14.60
N LEU A 94 7.82 -10.97 -13.33
CA LEU A 94 9.02 -10.26 -12.88
C LEU A 94 10.29 -10.79 -13.56
N LYS A 95 10.43 -12.11 -13.67
CA LYS A 95 11.59 -12.73 -14.33
C LYS A 95 11.66 -12.40 -15.82
N GLU A 96 10.52 -12.33 -16.52
CA GLU A 96 10.46 -12.06 -17.95
C GLU A 96 11.05 -10.69 -18.33
N VAL A 97 10.94 -9.69 -17.45
CA VAL A 97 11.53 -8.34 -17.64
C VAL A 97 13.04 -8.40 -17.87
N TYR A 98 13.73 -9.35 -17.24
CA TYR A 98 15.19 -9.49 -17.32
C TYR A 98 15.66 -10.49 -18.37
N SER A 99 14.73 -11.25 -18.99
CA SER A 99 15.10 -12.34 -19.89
C SER A 99 15.71 -11.86 -21.21
N MET A 100 15.49 -10.59 -21.59
CA MET A 100 16.03 -9.98 -22.81
C MET A 100 17.19 -9.02 -22.55
N LYS A 101 17.61 -8.83 -21.30
CA LYS A 101 18.62 -7.83 -20.92
C LYS A 101 20.02 -8.46 -20.88
N GLY A 102 20.94 -7.94 -21.71
CA GLY A 102 22.29 -8.50 -21.86
C GLY A 102 23.26 -8.21 -20.71
N CYS A 103 23.02 -7.17 -19.90
CA CYS A 103 23.83 -6.82 -18.73
C CYS A 103 22.93 -6.36 -17.59
N LEU A 104 23.16 -6.91 -16.40
CA LEU A 104 22.37 -6.66 -15.20
C LEU A 104 23.19 -5.86 -14.19
N ASN A 105 22.54 -4.91 -13.51
CA ASN A 105 23.14 -4.19 -12.39
C ASN A 105 23.03 -4.99 -11.08
N GLN A 106 23.66 -4.50 -10.02
CA GLN A 106 23.67 -5.16 -8.71
C GLN A 106 22.25 -5.36 -8.14
N SER A 107 21.41 -4.32 -8.17
CA SER A 107 20.01 -4.37 -7.72
C SER A 107 19.19 -5.44 -8.49
N GLN A 108 19.40 -5.57 -9.80
CA GLN A 108 18.75 -6.57 -10.63
C GLN A 108 19.23 -7.99 -10.34
N HIS A 109 20.51 -8.16 -9.97
CA HIS A 109 21.02 -9.44 -9.50
C HIS A 109 20.39 -9.84 -8.15
N GLU A 110 20.21 -8.89 -7.24
CA GLU A 110 19.52 -9.09 -5.97
C GLU A 110 18.05 -9.44 -6.19
N GLU A 111 17.35 -8.74 -7.09
CA GLU A 111 15.96 -9.05 -7.47
C GLU A 111 15.82 -10.48 -8.01
N LEU A 112 16.69 -10.89 -8.94
CA LEU A 112 16.68 -12.26 -9.45
C LEU A 112 17.01 -13.31 -8.38
N ALA A 113 17.86 -12.97 -7.40
CA ALA A 113 18.15 -13.87 -6.28
C ALA A 113 16.92 -14.06 -5.39
N LEU A 114 16.21 -12.98 -5.07
CA LEU A 114 14.95 -13.01 -4.32
C LEU A 114 13.87 -13.80 -5.05
N ILE A 115 13.72 -13.60 -6.36
CA ILE A 115 12.76 -14.36 -7.19
C ILE A 115 13.09 -15.86 -7.17
N LYS A 116 14.37 -16.23 -7.33
CA LYS A 116 14.81 -17.65 -7.26
C LYS A 116 14.54 -18.26 -5.88
N GLN A 117 14.80 -17.51 -4.81
CA GLN A 117 14.52 -17.95 -3.45
C GLN A 117 13.02 -18.15 -3.22
N ALA A 118 12.19 -17.25 -3.75
CA ALA A 118 10.73 -17.35 -3.68
C ALA A 118 10.19 -18.60 -4.40
N TYR A 119 10.79 -18.97 -5.55
CA TYR A 119 10.47 -20.23 -6.22
C TYR A 119 10.83 -21.48 -5.42
N ASN A 120 11.98 -21.46 -4.73
CA ASN A 120 12.45 -22.62 -3.98
C ASN A 120 11.68 -22.83 -2.66
N ILE A 121 11.27 -21.73 -1.99
CA ILE A 121 10.60 -21.80 -0.69
C ILE A 121 9.39 -20.84 -0.67
N PRO A 122 8.30 -21.19 -1.38
CA PRO A 122 7.15 -20.30 -1.54
C PRO A 122 6.46 -19.96 -0.23
N HIS A 123 6.38 -20.91 0.72
CA HIS A 123 5.76 -20.69 2.02
C HIS A 123 6.48 -19.62 2.86
N LYS A 124 7.81 -19.61 2.85
CA LYS A 124 8.62 -18.61 3.56
C LYS A 124 8.49 -17.23 2.90
N CYS A 125 8.47 -17.19 1.56
CA CYS A 125 8.25 -15.95 0.81
C CYS A 125 6.87 -15.37 1.11
N LEU A 126 5.81 -16.19 1.06
CA LEU A 126 4.44 -15.76 1.41
C LEU A 126 4.33 -15.25 2.84
N SER A 127 4.98 -15.92 3.81
CA SER A 127 5.00 -15.46 5.20
C SER A 127 5.73 -14.11 5.33
N CYS A 128 6.82 -13.91 4.59
CA CYS A 128 7.57 -12.66 4.57
C CYS A 128 6.71 -11.52 3.98
N VAL A 129 6.09 -11.76 2.82
CA VAL A 129 5.19 -10.80 2.17
C VAL A 129 4.03 -10.41 3.08
N LYS A 130 3.38 -11.37 3.72
CA LYS A 130 2.29 -11.09 4.69
C LYS A 130 2.78 -10.26 5.87
N CYS A 131 3.97 -10.56 6.40
CA CYS A 131 4.56 -9.77 7.47
C CYS A 131 4.82 -8.33 7.01
N LEU A 132 5.43 -8.12 5.84
CA LEU A 132 5.68 -6.79 5.29
C LEU A 132 4.38 -6.01 5.05
N LEU A 133 3.33 -6.64 4.52
CA LEU A 133 2.02 -6.01 4.34
C LEU A 133 1.37 -5.55 5.65
N LEU A 134 1.60 -6.26 6.74
CA LEU A 134 1.02 -5.95 8.04
C LEU A 134 1.86 -4.98 8.88
N THR A 135 3.17 -4.92 8.64
CA THR A 135 4.12 -4.21 9.53
C THR A 135 4.83 -3.03 8.86
N GLN A 136 5.02 -3.05 7.54
CA GLN A 136 5.79 -2.04 6.83
C GLN A 136 4.91 -0.87 6.40
N HIS A 137 5.11 0.29 7.03
CA HIS A 137 4.45 1.55 6.66
C HIS A 137 5.42 2.65 6.21
N ALA A 138 6.72 2.41 6.35
CA ALA A 138 7.77 3.27 5.83
C ALA A 138 8.58 2.47 4.79
N PHE A 139 8.71 3.05 3.60
CA PHE A 139 9.37 2.43 2.45
C PHE A 139 10.66 3.18 2.13
N LYS A 140 11.57 2.52 1.41
CA LYS A 140 12.79 3.20 0.94
C LYS A 140 12.46 4.21 -0.15
N GLU A 141 13.38 5.15 -0.35
CA GLU A 141 13.24 6.15 -1.41
C GLU A 141 13.22 5.46 -2.77
N ALA A 142 12.17 5.71 -3.55
CA ALA A 142 12.09 5.26 -4.93
C ALA A 142 12.92 6.20 -5.83
N GLY A 143 13.85 5.63 -6.58
CA GLY A 143 14.56 6.37 -7.63
C GLY A 143 13.60 6.76 -8.75
N ILE A 144 13.85 7.89 -9.41
CA ILE A 144 13.11 8.28 -10.62
C ILE A 144 14.08 8.58 -11.75
N GLU A 145 13.92 7.85 -12.84
CA GLU A 145 14.57 8.09 -14.11
C GLU A 145 13.52 8.43 -15.17
N PHE A 146 13.92 9.09 -16.26
CA PHE A 146 13.01 9.40 -17.35
C PHE A 146 13.43 8.66 -18.60
N PHE A 147 12.49 7.89 -19.14
CA PHE A 147 12.62 7.31 -20.46
C PHE A 147 12.00 8.23 -21.50
N GLY A 148 12.84 8.72 -22.41
CA GLY A 148 12.41 9.53 -23.53
C GLY A 148 11.83 8.68 -24.65
N THR A 149 10.54 8.83 -24.92
CA THR A 149 10.02 8.61 -26.27
C THR A 149 10.20 9.90 -27.06
N TYR A 150 10.25 9.82 -28.40
CA TYR A 150 10.39 11.01 -29.27
C TYR A 150 9.31 12.09 -29.04
N ASP A 151 8.18 11.70 -28.45
CA ASP A 151 7.02 12.56 -28.20
C ASP A 151 6.85 12.90 -26.71
N LYS A 152 7.19 11.98 -25.79
CA LYS A 152 6.88 12.10 -24.36
C LYS A 152 7.97 11.57 -23.45
N LEU A 153 8.11 12.24 -22.31
CA LEU A 153 8.91 11.78 -21.18
C LEU A 153 8.07 10.86 -20.30
N LEU A 154 8.51 9.61 -20.14
CA LEU A 154 7.87 8.64 -19.26
C LEU A 154 8.71 8.48 -17.99
N PRO A 155 8.14 8.69 -16.79
CA PRO A 155 8.84 8.40 -15.55
C PRO A 155 8.98 6.88 -15.37
N CYS A 156 10.16 6.46 -14.95
CA CYS A 156 10.53 5.10 -14.61
C CYS A 156 10.98 5.10 -13.15
N TYR A 157 10.27 4.36 -12.30
CA TYR A 157 10.57 4.28 -10.88
C TYR A 157 11.48 3.08 -10.61
N ASP A 158 12.56 3.30 -9.88
CA ASP A 158 13.45 2.26 -9.36
C ASP A 158 13.09 2.00 -7.90
N ILE A 159 12.42 0.89 -7.66
CA ILE A 159 11.89 0.48 -6.35
C ILE A 159 12.79 -0.62 -5.79
N GLU A 160 12.95 -0.67 -4.47
CA GLU A 160 13.75 -1.70 -3.83
C GLU A 160 13.27 -3.12 -4.23
N PRO A 161 14.18 -4.05 -4.57
CA PRO A 161 13.80 -5.39 -5.02
C PRO A 161 12.83 -6.15 -4.10
N VAL A 162 12.96 -6.00 -2.78
CA VAL A 162 12.06 -6.67 -1.81
C VAL A 162 10.65 -6.09 -1.81
N GLU A 163 10.53 -4.76 -1.91
CA GLU A 163 9.27 -4.04 -1.99
C GLU A 163 8.58 -4.38 -3.32
N LYS A 164 9.34 -4.37 -4.42
CA LYS A 164 8.83 -4.72 -5.75
C LYS A 164 8.29 -6.16 -5.85
N VAL A 165 8.97 -7.13 -5.23
CA VAL A 165 8.45 -8.51 -5.14
C VAL A 165 7.17 -8.54 -4.32
N THR A 166 7.11 -7.80 -3.21
CA THR A 166 5.95 -7.71 -2.34
C THR A 166 4.75 -7.07 -3.05
N ASP A 167 4.95 -5.98 -3.77
CA ASP A 167 3.92 -5.29 -4.56
C ASP A 167 3.35 -6.19 -5.64
N VAL A 168 4.20 -6.89 -6.39
CA VAL A 168 3.74 -7.83 -7.42
C VAL A 168 3.02 -9.03 -6.81
N MET A 169 3.41 -9.47 -5.60
CA MET A 169 2.62 -10.46 -4.88
C MET A 169 1.29 -9.88 -4.44
N PHE A 170 1.26 -8.67 -3.89
CA PHE A 170 0.03 -8.01 -3.46
C PHE A 170 -0.93 -7.77 -4.62
N ASP A 171 -0.45 -7.36 -5.79
CA ASP A 171 -1.24 -7.23 -7.03
C ASP A 171 -1.92 -8.54 -7.44
N GLN A 172 -1.33 -9.69 -7.09
CA GLN A 172 -1.92 -11.01 -7.32
C GLN A 172 -2.68 -11.53 -6.09
N GLU A 173 -2.38 -11.01 -4.89
CA GLU A 173 -2.95 -11.41 -3.59
C GLU A 173 -4.11 -10.50 -3.10
N LEU A 174 -4.39 -9.38 -3.80
CA LEU A 174 -5.51 -8.46 -3.56
C LEU A 174 -6.89 -9.15 -3.68
N GLU A 175 -6.96 -10.26 -4.42
CA GLU A 175 -8.15 -11.12 -4.53
C GLU A 175 -8.18 -12.27 -3.46
N PRO A 176 -7.05 -12.88 -3.05
CA PRO A 176 -7.00 -13.94 -2.02
C PRO A 176 -6.64 -13.54 -0.57
N LEU A 177 -6.94 -12.33 -0.09
CA LEU A 177 -6.91 -12.07 1.38
C LEU A 177 -7.83 -13.04 2.19
N GLN A 178 -8.62 -13.88 1.51
CA GLN A 178 -9.44 -14.98 2.07
C GLN A 178 -10.37 -14.50 3.18
N ILE A 179 -10.72 -13.22 3.13
CA ILE A 179 -11.79 -12.62 3.91
C ILE A 179 -13.07 -13.10 3.24
N GLU A 180 -13.74 -14.06 3.89
CA GLU A 180 -14.99 -14.64 3.42
C GLU A 180 -16.09 -13.58 3.43
N THR A 181 -16.13 -12.80 4.51
CA THR A 181 -17.10 -11.73 4.70
C THR A 181 -16.48 -10.55 5.45
N VAL A 182 -16.85 -9.34 5.03
CA VAL A 182 -16.58 -8.09 5.74
C VAL A 182 -17.91 -7.60 6.29
N GLN A 183 -17.98 -7.41 7.60
CA GLN A 183 -19.16 -6.91 8.28
C GLN A 183 -18.85 -5.53 8.86
N LYS A 184 -19.62 -4.53 8.46
CA LYS A 184 -19.66 -3.25 9.16
C LYS A 184 -20.50 -3.40 10.42
N GLU A 185 -19.95 -3.03 11.56
CA GLU A 185 -20.67 -3.09 12.83
C GLU A 185 -21.51 -1.83 13.07
N THR A 186 -22.57 -1.97 13.86
CA THR A 186 -23.50 -0.86 14.14
C THR A 186 -22.87 0.10 15.15
N ILE A 187 -22.34 1.22 14.65
CA ILE A 187 -21.65 2.21 15.46
C ILE A 187 -22.64 3.01 16.31
N HIS A 188 -22.46 2.98 17.63
CA HIS A 188 -23.24 3.82 18.55
C HIS A 188 -22.77 5.29 18.45
N PRO A 189 -23.67 6.31 18.42
CA PRO A 189 -23.29 7.73 18.28
C PRO A 189 -22.35 8.27 19.37
N ARG A 190 -22.21 7.56 20.49
CA ARG A 190 -21.35 7.91 21.63
C ARG A 190 -20.15 6.97 21.84
N LYS A 191 -19.82 6.14 20.84
CA LYS A 191 -18.71 5.17 20.87
C LYS A 191 -17.41 5.79 21.41
N SER A 192 -17.08 7.00 20.97
CA SER A 192 -15.85 7.72 21.34
C SER A 192 -15.80 8.26 22.80
N TYR A 193 -16.93 8.26 23.52
CA TYR A 193 -17.05 8.92 24.83
C TYR A 193 -17.28 7.96 26.01
N LYS A 194 -17.67 6.70 25.75
CA LYS A 194 -17.97 5.71 26.78
C LYS A 194 -17.40 4.37 26.39
N ILE A 195 -16.46 3.87 27.20
CA ILE A 195 -15.71 2.63 26.93
C ILE A 195 -16.64 1.41 26.77
N ASN A 196 -17.68 1.29 27.60
CA ASN A 196 -18.68 0.21 27.53
C ASN A 196 -19.64 0.32 26.32
N LEU A 197 -19.53 1.40 25.54
CA LEU A 197 -20.26 1.60 24.29
C LEU A 197 -19.32 1.63 23.08
N SER A 198 -18.02 1.38 23.30
CA SER A 198 -17.06 1.20 22.22
C SER A 198 -17.31 -0.15 21.56
N CYS A 199 -17.31 -0.16 20.23
CA CYS A 199 -17.48 -1.37 19.43
C CYS A 199 -16.55 -1.28 18.22
N VAL A 200 -16.27 -2.42 17.60
CA VAL A 200 -15.56 -2.48 16.32
C VAL A 200 -16.28 -1.66 15.24
N ASP A 201 -15.56 -1.12 14.24
CA ASP A 201 -16.19 -0.53 13.04
C ASP A 201 -16.31 -1.56 11.92
N ILE A 202 -15.27 -2.36 11.71
CA ILE A 202 -15.18 -3.35 10.66
C ILE A 202 -14.73 -4.68 11.24
N LEU A 203 -15.51 -5.73 11.02
CA LEU A 203 -15.18 -7.09 11.37
C LEU A 203 -14.89 -7.91 10.11
N LEU A 204 -13.73 -8.54 10.08
CA LEU A 204 -13.31 -9.44 9.01
C LEU A 204 -13.48 -10.88 9.48
N PHE A 205 -14.09 -11.71 8.65
CA PHE A 205 -14.17 -13.15 8.84
C PHE A 205 -13.29 -13.85 7.83
N SER A 206 -12.41 -14.74 8.28
CA SER A 206 -11.52 -15.49 7.41
C SER A 206 -12.03 -16.91 7.17
N ALA A 207 -11.87 -17.41 5.95
CA ALA A 207 -12.21 -18.79 5.58
C ALA A 207 -11.28 -19.83 6.24
N TYR A 208 -10.07 -19.42 6.64
CA TYR A 208 -9.07 -20.24 7.33
C TYR A 208 -8.45 -19.48 8.49
N LYS A 209 -8.04 -20.18 9.55
CA LYS A 209 -7.50 -19.53 10.74
C LYS A 209 -6.17 -18.84 10.43
N TRP A 210 -6.09 -17.54 10.72
CA TRP A 210 -4.87 -16.74 10.66
C TRP A 210 -4.00 -17.00 11.88
N ASN A 211 -2.69 -17.09 11.70
CA ASN A 211 -1.75 -17.11 12.82
C ASN A 211 -1.70 -15.73 13.46
N ILE A 212 -1.74 -15.68 14.78
CA ILE A 212 -1.79 -14.43 15.53
C ILE A 212 -0.60 -14.32 16.48
N THR A 213 -0.23 -13.09 16.78
CA THR A 213 0.80 -12.73 17.75
C THR A 213 0.13 -12.32 19.06
N GLN A 214 0.92 -12.20 20.13
CA GLN A 214 0.46 -11.46 21.30
C GLN A 214 0.31 -9.97 20.94
N PRO A 215 -0.55 -9.22 21.65
CA PRO A 215 -0.72 -7.79 21.40
C PRO A 215 0.63 -7.08 21.44
N SER A 216 0.96 -6.40 20.35
CA SER A 216 2.21 -5.67 20.20
C SER A 216 1.93 -4.29 19.63
N LEU A 217 2.87 -3.37 19.86
CA LEU A 217 2.81 -2.06 19.24
C LEU A 217 3.17 -2.19 17.76
N VAL A 218 2.53 -1.39 16.90
CA VAL A 218 2.83 -1.34 15.46
C VAL A 218 4.31 -1.06 15.16
N THR A 219 5.04 -0.44 16.09
CA THR A 219 6.48 -0.17 15.94
C THR A 219 7.39 -1.25 16.53
N ASP A 220 6.86 -2.31 17.10
CA ASP A 220 7.65 -3.44 17.58
C ASP A 220 7.98 -4.39 16.41
N ASN A 221 9.24 -4.76 16.29
CA ASN A 221 9.75 -5.62 15.21
C ASN A 221 10.05 -7.04 15.72
N LYS A 222 9.67 -7.36 16.96
CA LYS A 222 9.96 -8.63 17.65
C LYS A 222 8.74 -9.52 17.80
N ASP A 223 7.81 -9.44 16.86
CA ASP A 223 6.60 -10.25 16.88
C ASP A 223 6.92 -11.74 16.78
N VAL A 224 6.50 -12.48 17.81
CA VAL A 224 6.54 -13.94 17.81
C VAL A 224 5.14 -14.42 17.44
N LEU A 225 5.05 -15.07 16.26
CA LEU A 225 3.85 -15.76 15.83
C LEU A 225 3.68 -17.02 16.68
N ASP A 226 2.87 -16.92 17.73
CA ASP A 226 2.48 -18.06 18.55
C ASP A 226 1.66 -19.06 17.71
N SER A 227 1.55 -20.31 18.16
CA SER A 227 0.71 -21.34 17.50
C SER A 227 -0.80 -21.07 17.61
N THR A 228 -1.17 -19.94 18.21
CA THR A 228 -2.55 -19.48 18.36
C THR A 228 -3.06 -18.98 17.01
N THR A 229 -4.32 -19.32 16.70
CA THR A 229 -4.93 -18.97 15.41
C THR A 229 -6.33 -18.39 15.60
N SER A 230 -6.72 -17.40 14.79
CA SER A 230 -8.02 -16.73 14.84
C SER A 230 -8.68 -16.70 13.47
N ASN A 231 -10.01 -16.78 13.43
CA ASN A 231 -10.82 -16.66 12.21
C ASN A 231 -11.54 -15.31 12.10
N LYS A 232 -11.29 -14.40 13.03
CA LYS A 232 -11.89 -13.07 13.09
C LYS A 232 -10.82 -12.03 13.32
N TYR A 233 -10.91 -10.91 12.62
CA TYR A 233 -10.04 -9.77 12.86
C TYR A 233 -10.86 -8.50 12.76
N TRP A 234 -10.79 -7.66 13.78
CA TRP A 234 -11.52 -6.40 13.78
C TRP A 234 -10.61 -5.21 13.52
N ILE A 235 -11.21 -4.14 12.99
CA ILE A 235 -10.59 -2.84 12.79
C ILE A 235 -11.49 -1.80 13.47
N ASP A 236 -10.89 -1.02 14.36
CA ASP A 236 -11.51 0.09 15.06
C ASP A 236 -10.83 1.41 14.68
N VAL A 237 -11.58 2.28 14.02
CA VAL A 237 -11.14 3.60 13.59
C VAL A 237 -11.60 4.63 14.61
N GLN A 238 -10.71 4.97 15.53
CA GLN A 238 -10.98 6.02 16.52
C GLN A 238 -10.53 7.40 16.02
N PHE A 239 -11.49 8.32 15.87
CA PHE A 239 -11.18 9.73 15.60
C PHE A 239 -10.59 10.42 16.83
N CYS A 240 -9.60 11.30 16.62
CA CYS A 240 -8.90 12.04 17.68
C CYS A 240 -9.74 13.15 18.36
N TRP A 241 -11.06 13.05 18.36
CA TRP A 241 -11.97 14.02 18.98
C TRP A 241 -12.44 13.47 20.34
N GLY A 242 -11.84 13.91 21.46
CA GLY A 242 -12.22 13.47 22.81
C GLY A 242 -11.09 13.50 23.86
N ASN A 243 -11.25 12.75 24.96
CA ASN A 243 -10.21 12.47 25.99
C ASN A 243 -9.10 11.58 25.41
N PHE A 244 -8.40 12.16 24.44
CA PHE A 244 -7.34 11.57 23.66
C PHE A 244 -6.01 12.09 24.23
N ASP A 245 -5.17 11.19 24.74
CA ASP A 245 -3.85 11.59 25.25
C ASP A 245 -2.87 11.73 24.09
N LEU A 246 -2.55 12.98 23.76
CA LEU A 246 -1.63 13.35 22.68
C LEU A 246 -0.15 13.11 23.05
N HIS A 247 0.18 12.96 24.33
CA HIS A 247 1.58 12.89 24.76
C HIS A 247 2.21 11.52 24.50
N ASP A 248 1.43 10.43 24.61
CA ASP A 248 1.87 9.08 24.25
C ASP A 248 0.74 8.27 23.62
N ILE A 249 0.57 8.46 22.31
CA ILE A 249 -0.44 7.76 21.52
C ILE A 249 -0.25 6.24 21.53
N LYS A 250 1.01 5.76 21.60
CA LYS A 250 1.32 4.33 21.54
C LYS A 250 0.87 3.62 22.80
N GLN A 251 1.16 4.22 23.95
CA GLN A 251 0.71 3.69 25.23
C GLN A 251 -0.81 3.76 25.35
N TYR A 252 -1.43 4.86 24.91
CA TYR A 252 -2.88 5.02 24.89
C TYR A 252 -3.58 3.92 24.07
N THR A 253 -3.17 3.69 22.81
CA THR A 253 -3.80 2.69 21.94
C THR A 253 -3.63 1.28 22.47
N HIS A 254 -2.44 0.95 22.98
CA HIS A 254 -2.16 -0.36 23.58
C HIS A 254 -3.00 -0.63 24.84
N THR A 255 -3.10 0.35 25.75
CA THR A 255 -3.96 0.22 26.94
C THR A 255 -5.42 0.05 26.56
N LYS A 256 -5.93 0.81 25.57
CA LYS A 256 -7.31 0.66 25.09
C LYS A 256 -7.58 -0.69 24.46
N PHE A 257 -6.67 -1.18 23.62
CA PHE A 257 -6.75 -2.52 23.06
C PHE A 257 -6.86 -3.59 24.16
N LEU A 258 -6.00 -3.50 25.19
CA LEU A 258 -6.03 -4.45 26.30
C LEU A 258 -7.32 -4.38 27.11
N ASP A 259 -7.84 -3.18 27.37
CA ASP A 259 -9.13 -2.98 28.04
C ASP A 259 -10.25 -3.67 27.24
N TYR A 260 -10.28 -3.50 25.91
CA TYR A 260 -11.31 -4.09 25.04
C TYR A 260 -11.24 -5.60 24.94
N VAL A 261 -10.04 -6.19 24.99
CA VAL A 261 -9.86 -7.64 24.87
C VAL A 261 -9.99 -8.36 26.23
N SER A 262 -9.71 -7.67 27.33
CA SER A 262 -9.70 -8.26 28.68
C SER A 262 -11.02 -8.07 29.44
N ASP A 263 -11.81 -7.04 29.11
CA ASP A 263 -13.08 -6.76 29.78
C ASP A 263 -14.19 -7.73 29.34
N SER A 264 -14.81 -8.41 30.29
CA SER A 264 -15.92 -9.35 30.06
C SER A 264 -17.22 -8.67 29.62
N MET A 265 -17.33 -7.35 29.82
CA MET A 265 -18.45 -6.53 29.35
C MET A 265 -18.17 -5.85 27.99
N SER A 266 -17.02 -6.12 27.39
CA SER A 266 -16.64 -5.60 26.08
C SER A 266 -17.52 -6.17 24.96
N ILE A 267 -17.83 -5.33 23.97
CA ILE A 267 -18.63 -5.69 22.78
C ILE A 267 -17.70 -6.21 21.65
N TYR A 268 -16.39 -6.28 21.88
CA TYR A 268 -15.42 -6.68 20.85
C TYR A 268 -15.51 -8.20 20.59
N PRO A 269 -15.64 -8.63 19.33
CA PRO A 269 -16.04 -10.00 18.96
C PRO A 269 -14.90 -11.03 18.97
N SER A 270 -13.65 -10.58 19.10
CA SER A 270 -12.46 -11.44 19.17
C SER A 270 -11.31 -10.75 19.90
N PRO A 271 -10.32 -11.50 20.42
CA PRO A 271 -9.11 -10.92 21.02
C PRO A 271 -8.08 -10.41 19.98
N THR A 272 -8.48 -10.31 18.71
CA THR A 272 -7.61 -10.09 17.56
C THR A 272 -8.16 -8.97 16.69
N GLY A 273 -7.40 -7.88 16.57
CA GLY A 273 -7.74 -6.73 15.74
C GLY A 273 -6.75 -5.58 15.90
N VAL A 274 -7.12 -4.41 15.38
CA VAL A 274 -6.35 -3.16 15.44
C VAL A 274 -7.25 -1.96 15.65
#